data_AF-A0A7C7V681-F1
#
_entry.id   AF-A0A7C7V681-F1
#
_cell.length_a   1.000
_cell.length_b   1.000
_cell.length_c   1.000
_cell.angle_alpha   90.00
_cell.angle_beta   90.00
_cell.angle_gamma   90.00
#
_symmetry.space_group_name_H-M   'P 1'
#
loop_
_entity.id
_entity.type
_entity.pdbx_description
1 polymer ?
#
loop_
_entity_poly.entity_id
_entity_poly.type
_entity_poly.pdbx_seq_one_letter_code
_entity_poly.pdbx_strand_id
1 'polypeptide(L)'
;MYHGDTEVLFPVRLIPSLRHLRGPEWQALVEQVQQAAPTSPAVLGFVLLMARLANCAGCSMDTFRAMRGCAQCSSRVVERFRGSDAELVRQWQAAVEEVKAFLKSHGLMASEELP
;
A
#
# COMPACT_ATOMS: atom_id res chain seq x y z
N MET A 1 -22.33 13.19 -5.46
CA MET A 1 -21.63 13.73 -4.27
C MET A 1 -20.29 13.01 -4.21
N TYR A 2 -19.20 13.68 -4.59
CA TYR A 2 -17.86 13.07 -4.64
C TYR A 2 -17.31 12.98 -3.23
N HIS A 3 -16.88 11.79 -2.80
CA HIS A 3 -16.10 11.66 -1.57
C HIS A 3 -14.67 12.16 -1.86
N GLY A 4 -14.20 13.17 -1.12
CA GLY A 4 -12.80 13.64 -1.17
C GLY A 4 -11.77 12.61 -0.69
N ASP A 5 -12.20 11.38 -0.43
CA ASP A 5 -11.40 10.24 0.00
C ASP A 5 -11.15 9.23 -1.15
N THR A 6 -11.47 9.59 -2.38
CA THR A 6 -11.24 8.75 -3.57
C THR A 6 -10.04 9.24 -4.35
N GLU A 7 -9.01 8.40 -4.46
CA GLU A 7 -7.84 8.61 -5.30
C GLU A 7 -7.69 7.52 -6.35
N VAL A 8 -6.93 7.81 -7.41
CA VAL A 8 -6.65 6.87 -8.51
C VAL A 8 -5.85 5.65 -8.01
N LEU A 9 -4.99 5.85 -7.01
CA LEU A 9 -4.20 4.80 -6.36
C LEU A 9 -4.36 4.85 -4.85
N PHE A 10 -3.95 3.77 -4.17
CA PHE A 10 -4.00 3.72 -2.71
C PHE A 10 -3.22 4.90 -2.10
N PRO A 11 -3.86 5.73 -1.26
CA PRO A 11 -3.22 6.91 -0.73
C PRO A 11 -2.38 6.61 0.51
N VAL A 12 -1.13 7.07 0.51
CA VAL A 12 -0.14 6.87 1.58
C VAL A 12 -0.65 7.35 2.94
N ARG A 13 -1.48 8.40 2.99
CA ARG A 13 -2.07 8.92 4.24
C ARG A 13 -2.88 7.89 5.02
N LEU A 14 -3.36 6.83 4.36
CA LEU A 14 -4.20 5.82 4.99
C LEU A 14 -3.41 4.69 5.64
N ILE A 15 -2.09 4.60 5.42
CA ILE A 15 -1.24 3.56 6.02
C ILE A 15 -1.42 3.47 7.55
N PRO A 16 -1.44 4.57 8.32
CA PRO A 16 -1.64 4.51 9.78
C PRO A 16 -2.97 3.85 10.18
N SER A 17 -4.03 4.03 9.38
CA SER A 17 -5.36 3.50 9.67
C SER A 17 -5.44 1.97 9.54
N LEU A 18 -4.44 1.35 8.89
CA LEU A 18 -4.41 -0.09 8.67
C LEU A 18 -3.71 -0.86 9.80
N ARG A 19 -2.99 -0.17 10.69
CA ARG A 19 -2.08 -0.77 11.68
C ARG A 19 -2.73 -1.86 12.55
N HIS A 20 -3.96 -1.63 13.00
CA HIS A 20 -4.63 -2.50 13.98
C HIS A 20 -5.66 -3.46 13.36
N LEU A 21 -5.62 -3.67 12.05
CA LEU A 21 -6.62 -4.48 11.35
C LEU A 21 -6.35 -5.99 11.39
N ARG A 22 -5.12 -6.40 11.72
CA ARG A 22 -4.69 -7.81 11.77
C ARG A 22 -3.70 -8.04 12.91
N GLY A 23 -3.05 -9.20 12.92
CA GLY A 23 -2.16 -9.64 13.98
C GLY A 23 -0.84 -8.85 14.06
N PRO A 24 0.02 -9.24 15.02
CA PRO A 24 1.24 -8.50 15.36
C PRO A 24 2.24 -8.38 14.20
N GLU A 25 2.31 -9.38 13.31
CA GLU A 25 3.18 -9.33 12.12
C GLU A 25 2.74 -8.25 11.14
N TRP A 26 1.42 -8.13 10.90
CA TRP A 26 0.88 -7.05 10.07
C TRP A 26 1.10 -5.69 10.72
N GLN A 27 0.87 -5.59 12.02
CA GLN A 27 1.11 -4.36 12.77
C GLN A 27 2.58 -3.92 12.64
N ALA A 28 3.53 -4.84 12.80
CA ALA A 28 4.96 -4.56 12.65
C ALA A 28 5.32 -4.11 11.23
N LEU A 29 4.73 -4.73 10.20
CA LEU A 29 4.89 -4.30 8.81
C LEU A 29 4.42 -2.86 8.61
N VAL A 30 3.23 -2.50 9.09
CA VAL A 30 2.69 -1.14 8.94
C VAL A 30 3.58 -0.13 9.68
N GLU A 31 4.02 -0.44 10.89
CA GLU A 31 4.94 0.40 11.66
C GLU A 31 6.27 0.63 10.92
N GLN A 32 6.85 -0.42 10.36
CA GLN A 32 8.07 -0.34 9.57
C GLN A 32 7.89 0.59 8.36
N VAL A 33 6.77 0.50 7.66
CA VAL A 33 6.47 1.37 6.50
C VAL A 33 6.27 2.82 6.94
N GLN A 34 5.64 3.07 8.09
CA GLN A 34 5.44 4.43 8.62
C GLN A 34 6.74 5.12 9.03
N GLN A 35 7.77 4.35 9.41
CA GLN A 35 9.08 4.89 9.78
C GLN A 35 9.98 5.17 8.57
N ALA A 36 9.65 4.62 7.41
CA ALA A 36 10.44 4.80 6.20
C ALA A 36 10.15 6.16 5.52
N ALA A 37 11.12 6.68 4.75
CA ALA A 37 10.93 7.89 3.97
C ALA A 37 9.74 7.73 2.99
N PRO A 38 8.91 8.77 2.76
CA PRO A 38 7.71 8.65 1.92
C PRO A 38 7.96 8.16 0.49
N THR A 39 9.14 8.43 -0.07
CA THR A 39 9.57 8.01 -1.41
C THR A 39 10.42 6.74 -1.41
N SER A 40 10.62 6.11 -0.25
CA SER A 40 11.41 4.89 -0.15
C SER A 40 10.72 3.73 -0.90
N PRO A 41 11.50 2.77 -1.42
CA PRO A 41 10.95 1.56 -2.01
C PRO A 41 10.01 0.78 -1.07
N ALA A 42 10.21 0.89 0.25
CA ALA A 42 9.36 0.28 1.26
C ALA A 42 7.92 0.83 1.23
N VAL A 43 7.77 2.15 1.19
CA VAL A 43 6.46 2.83 1.12
C VAL A 43 5.81 2.59 -0.23
N LEU A 44 6.56 2.74 -1.32
CA LEU A 44 6.06 2.49 -2.67
C LEU A 44 5.64 1.02 -2.87
N GLY A 45 6.40 0.07 -2.31
CA GLY A 45 6.05 -1.35 -2.31
C GLY A 45 4.77 -1.63 -1.52
N PHE A 46 4.54 -0.93 -0.40
CA PHE A 46 3.29 -1.02 0.35
C PHE A 46 2.10 -0.46 -0.43
N VAL A 47 2.26 0.68 -1.11
CA VAL A 47 1.25 1.23 -2.01
C VAL A 47 0.91 0.23 -3.12
N LEU A 48 1.92 -0.40 -3.73
CA LEU A 48 1.74 -1.41 -4.77
C LEU A 48 0.99 -2.65 -4.24
N LEU A 49 1.36 -3.14 -3.05
CA LEU A 49 0.64 -4.23 -2.37
C LEU A 49 -0.85 -3.87 -2.20
N MET A 50 -1.14 -2.70 -1.63
CA MET A 50 -2.51 -2.27 -1.37
C MET A 50 -3.30 -2.06 -2.65
N ALA A 51 -2.67 -1.51 -3.69
CA ALA A 51 -3.28 -1.35 -5.00
C ALA A 51 -3.68 -2.69 -5.62
N ARG A 52 -2.86 -3.74 -5.45
CA ARG A 52 -3.15 -5.10 -5.91
C ARG A 52 -4.26 -5.76 -5.09
N LEU A 53 -4.16 -5.70 -3.77
CA LEU A 53 -5.17 -6.28 -2.88
C LEU A 53 -6.55 -5.63 -3.13
N ALA A 54 -6.61 -4.30 -3.09
CA ALA A 54 -7.85 -3.55 -3.28
C ALA A 54 -8.34 -3.51 -4.74
N ASN A 55 -7.52 -4.00 -5.69
CA ASN A 55 -7.73 -3.91 -7.13
C ASN A 55 -7.99 -2.46 -7.59
N CYS A 56 -7.12 -1.52 -7.16
CA CYS A 56 -7.26 -0.10 -7.47
C CYS A 56 -7.26 0.18 -8.98
N ALA A 57 -6.47 -0.55 -9.78
CA ALA A 57 -6.40 -0.37 -11.23
C ALA A 57 -7.74 -0.70 -11.96
N GLY A 58 -8.60 -1.52 -11.35
CA GLY A 58 -9.94 -1.81 -11.85
C GLY A 58 -11.05 -0.96 -11.21
N CYS A 59 -10.70 0.03 -10.38
CA CYS A 59 -11.65 0.90 -9.72
C CYS A 59 -12.09 2.00 -10.69
N SER A 60 -13.17 1.77 -11.45
CA SER A 60 -13.82 2.83 -12.22
C SER A 60 -14.80 3.61 -11.35
N MET A 61 -15.05 4.86 -11.70
CA MET A 61 -15.89 5.80 -10.93
C MET A 61 -17.33 5.31 -10.73
N ASP A 62 -17.80 4.39 -11.58
CA ASP A 62 -19.14 3.79 -11.52
C ASP A 62 -19.20 2.54 -10.62
N THR A 63 -18.07 2.10 -10.07
CA THR A 63 -18.05 0.96 -9.16
C THR A 63 -18.49 1.36 -7.76
N PHE A 64 -19.20 0.46 -7.10
CA PHE A 64 -19.62 0.58 -5.70
C PHE A 64 -18.45 0.84 -4.72
N ARG A 65 -17.20 0.60 -5.15
CA ARG A 65 -15.97 0.89 -4.40
C ARG A 65 -15.62 2.38 -4.44
N ALA A 66 -15.75 3.03 -5.59
CA ALA A 66 -15.51 4.48 -5.75
C ALA A 66 -16.49 5.32 -4.89
N MET A 67 -17.68 4.81 -4.62
CA MET A 67 -18.68 5.46 -3.77
C MET A 67 -18.41 5.33 -2.25
N ARG A 68 -17.54 4.43 -1.81
CA ARG A 68 -17.30 4.13 -0.38
C ARG A 68 -16.03 4.76 0.22
N GLY A 69 -15.18 5.35 -0.62
CA GLY A 69 -13.90 5.94 -0.22
C GLY A 69 -12.76 4.92 -0.10
N CYS A 70 -11.54 5.35 -0.39
CA CYS A 70 -10.35 4.51 -0.34
C CYS A 70 -10.12 3.93 1.06
N ALA A 71 -10.42 4.67 2.14
CA ALA A 71 -10.28 4.19 3.51
C ALA A 71 -11.10 2.93 3.79
N GLN A 72 -12.37 2.92 3.39
CA GLN A 72 -13.22 1.75 3.63
C GLN A 72 -12.82 0.56 2.74
N CYS A 73 -12.36 0.82 1.52
CA CYS A 73 -11.87 -0.23 0.62
C CYS A 73 -10.58 -0.88 1.15
N SER A 74 -9.60 -0.06 1.57
CA SER A 74 -8.32 -0.52 2.08
C SER A 74 -8.46 -1.31 3.37
N SER A 75 -9.29 -0.84 4.31
CA SER A 75 -9.46 -1.58 5.57
C SER A 75 -10.13 -2.93 5.35
N ARG A 76 -11.23 -2.96 4.58
CA ARG A 76 -11.97 -4.20 4.32
C ARG A 76 -11.13 -5.25 3.60
N VAL A 77 -10.26 -4.86 2.68
CA VAL A 77 -9.45 -5.84 1.96
C VAL A 77 -8.40 -6.49 2.85
N VAL A 78 -7.80 -5.71 3.75
CA VAL A 78 -6.85 -6.20 4.74
C VAL A 78 -7.55 -7.12 5.74
N GLU A 79 -8.68 -6.70 6.30
CA GLU A 79 -9.48 -7.50 7.25
C GLU A 79 -9.95 -8.82 6.64
N ARG A 80 -10.34 -8.84 5.36
CA ARG A 80 -10.88 -10.02 4.67
C ARG A 80 -9.84 -10.85 3.93
N PHE A 81 -8.56 -10.46 3.98
CA PHE A 81 -7.51 -11.21 3.32
C PHE A 81 -7.40 -12.61 3.94
N ARG A 82 -7.57 -13.65 3.12
CA ARG A 82 -7.70 -15.05 3.58
C ARG A 82 -6.35 -15.71 3.92
N GLY A 83 -5.24 -15.12 3.50
CA GLY A 83 -3.90 -15.61 3.83
C GLY A 83 -3.44 -15.17 5.21
N SER A 84 -2.26 -15.65 5.61
CA SER A 84 -1.61 -15.25 6.86
C SER A 84 -0.94 -13.88 6.75
N ASP A 85 -0.60 -13.29 7.89
CA ASP A 85 0.16 -12.03 7.93
C ASP A 85 1.55 -12.21 7.31
N ALA A 86 2.20 -13.36 7.54
CA ALA A 86 3.44 -13.73 6.85
C ALA A 86 3.31 -13.73 5.32
N GLU A 87 2.15 -14.11 4.77
CA GLU A 87 1.91 -14.03 3.33
C GLU A 87 1.81 -12.58 2.85
N LEU A 88 1.17 -11.68 3.62
CA LEU A 88 1.16 -10.24 3.32
C LEU A 88 2.57 -9.65 3.36
N VAL A 89 3.39 -10.05 4.33
CA VAL A 89 4.80 -9.64 4.42
C VAL A 89 5.59 -10.11 3.20
N ARG A 90 5.41 -11.36 2.76
CA ARG A 90 6.05 -11.88 1.54
C ARG A 90 5.62 -11.11 0.29
N GLN A 91 4.33 -10.84 0.14
CA GLN A 91 3.81 -10.07 -1.00
C GLN A 91 4.32 -8.63 -0.98
N TRP A 92 4.43 -8.01 0.20
CA TRP A 92 5.06 -6.70 0.35
C TRP A 92 6.53 -6.72 -0.07
N GLN A 93 7.33 -7.69 0.40
CA GLN A 93 8.74 -7.82 0.02
C GLN A 93 8.91 -7.98 -1.49
N ALA A 94 8.09 -8.83 -2.11
CA ALA A 94 8.08 -8.99 -3.57
C ALA A 94 7.75 -7.67 -4.29
N ALA A 95 6.77 -6.92 -3.78
CA ALA A 95 6.42 -5.60 -4.33
C ALA A 95 7.54 -4.58 -4.15
N VAL A 96 8.28 -4.60 -3.03
CA VAL A 96 9.45 -3.75 -2.81
C VAL A 96 10.55 -4.05 -3.83
N GLU A 97 10.85 -5.33 -4.09
CA GLU A 97 11.85 -5.70 -5.09
C GLU A 97 11.45 -5.31 -6.51
N GLU A 98 10.16 -5.41 -6.84
CA GLU A 98 9.63 -4.92 -8.12
C GLU A 98 9.80 -3.41 -8.27
N VAL A 99 9.50 -2.65 -7.22
CA VAL A 99 9.72 -1.20 -7.20
C VAL A 99 11.20 -0.87 -7.37
N LYS A 100 12.09 -1.54 -6.64
CA LYS A 100 13.55 -1.33 -6.78
C LYS A 100 14.02 -1.63 -8.21
N ALA A 101 13.55 -2.72 -8.80
CA ALA A 101 13.89 -3.10 -10.16
C ALA A 101 13.40 -2.04 -11.17
N PHE A 102 12.18 -1.53 -10.98
CA PHE A 102 11.62 -0.45 -11.78
C PHE A 102 12.42 0.84 -11.65
N LEU A 103 12.73 1.29 -10.43
CA LEU A 103 13.51 2.49 -10.18
C LEU A 103 14.92 2.38 -10.79
N LYS A 104 15.55 1.21 -10.68
CA LYS A 104 16.86 0.94 -11.27
C LYS A 104 16.83 0.99 -12.79
N SER A 105 15.83 0.37 -13.43
CA SER A 105 15.73 0.35 -14.90
C SER A 105 15.41 1.72 -15.50
N HIS A 106 14.82 2.63 -14.72
CA HIS A 106 14.47 3.99 -15.15
C HIS A 106 15.44 5.07 -14.64
N GLY A 107 16.54 4.69 -13.99
CA GLY A 107 17.53 5.64 -13.48
C GLY A 107 17.02 6.55 -12.36
N LEU A 108 15.96 6.15 -11.66
CA LEU A 108 15.30 6.92 -10.59
C LEU A 108 15.79 6.53 -9.19
N MET A 109 16.75 5.61 -9.08
CA MET A 109 17.45 5.38 -7.81
C MET A 109 18.39 6.56 -7.56
N ALA A 110 17.87 7.59 -6.89
CA ALA A 110 18.66 8.67 -6.34
C ALA A 110 19.55 8.11 -5.21
N SER A 111 20.82 8.48 -5.24
CA SER A 111 21.81 8.25 -4.19
C SER A 111 21.27 8.81 -2.86
N GLU A 112 20.83 7.93 -1.95
CA GLU A 112 20.54 8.30 -0.57
C GLU A 112 21.81 8.08 0.27
N GLU A 113 22.83 8.88 -0.03
CA GLU A 113 23.79 9.34 0.98
C GLU A 113 23.73 10.87 0.92
N LEU A 114 23.17 11.50 1.94
CA LEU A 114 23.55 12.84 2.37
C LEU A 114 22.95 13.15 3.76
N PRO A 115 23.59 14.03 4.52
CA PRO A 115 24.51 13.79 5.64
C PRO A 115 23.83 13.69 7.02
#